data_AF-A0A5C5TE79-F1
#
_entry.id   AF-A0A5C5TE79-F1
#
_cell.length_a   1.000
_cell.length_b   1.000
_cell.length_c   1.000
_cell.angle_alpha   90.00
_cell.angle_beta   90.00
_cell.angle_gamma   90.00
#
_symmetry.space_group_name_H-M   'P 1'
#
loop_
_entity.id
_entity.type
_entity.pdbx_description
1 polymer ?
#
loop_
_entity_poly.entity_id
_entity_poly.type
_entity_poly.pdbx_seq_one_letter_code
_entity_poly.pdbx_strand_id
1 'polypeptide(L)'
;MARKILKYSLLAGVAYFCCMAVAHFFGLKVPILFVYYDTPFYAYQDKIIAFAVVTYACLFFAGAQHGAVVPAVLVSIWVTVLGLGAVNVSQALQEVLSGRSTTPYWIQTALIAGYAIWLTIFYGRSRAQGAT
;
A
#
# COMPACT_ATOMS: atom_id res chain seq x y z
N MET A 1 7.78 13.20 19.78
CA MET A 1 8.13 13.33 18.34
C MET A 1 7.56 12.19 17.49
N ALA A 2 7.66 10.93 17.96
CA ALA A 2 7.20 9.74 17.24
C ALA A 2 5.71 9.80 16.82
N ARG A 3 4.83 10.31 17.69
CA ARG A 3 3.39 10.48 17.37
C ARG A 3 3.16 11.41 16.16
N LYS A 4 3.92 12.51 16.06
CA LYS A 4 3.81 13.43 14.91
C LYS A 4 4.31 12.76 13.63
N ILE A 5 5.44 12.05 13.70
CA ILE A 5 5.99 11.30 12.56
C ILE A 5 4.98 10.25 12.08
N LEU A 6 4.40 9.47 12.99
CA LEU A 6 3.36 8.49 12.65
C LEU A 6 2.16 9.15 11.98
N LYS A 7 1.63 10.24 12.55
CA LYS A 7 0.48 10.97 11.98
C LYS A 7 0.75 11.43 10.54
N TYR A 8 1.89 12.08 10.31
CA TYR A 8 2.22 12.57 8.96
C TYR A 8 2.56 11.45 8.00
N SER A 9 3.16 10.35 8.48
CA SER A 9 3.38 9.15 7.66
C SER A 9 2.03 8.59 7.20
N LEU A 10 1.06 8.41 8.12
CA LEU A 10 -0.29 7.96 7.77
C LEU A 10 -0.98 8.87 6.74
N LEU A 11 -0.86 10.19 6.89
CA LEU A 11 -1.38 11.16 5.92
C LEU A 11 -0.67 11.08 4.56
N ALA A 12 0.63 10.79 4.51
CA ALA A 12 1.32 10.49 3.26
C ALA A 12 0.75 9.23 2.59
N GLY A 13 0.40 8.21 3.37
CA GLY A 13 -0.35 7.05 2.89
C GLY A 13 -1.69 7.42 2.26
N VAL A 14 -2.46 8.33 2.88
CA VAL A 14 -3.71 8.86 2.29
C VAL A 14 -3.46 9.47 0.92
N ALA A 15 -2.48 10.36 0.81
CA ALA A 15 -2.13 10.99 -0.47
C ALA A 15 -1.72 9.96 -1.52
N TYR A 16 -0.91 8.96 -1.14
CA TYR A 16 -0.49 7.87 -2.02
C TYR A 16 -1.68 7.06 -2.55
N PHE A 17 -2.60 6.62 -1.67
CA PHE A 17 -3.77 5.84 -2.10
C PHE A 17 -4.75 6.66 -2.96
N CYS A 18 -4.89 7.96 -2.70
CA CYS A 18 -5.64 8.85 -3.60
C CYS A 18 -4.98 8.94 -4.99
N CYS A 19 -3.65 9.08 -5.05
CA CYS A 19 -2.93 9.10 -6.34
C CYS A 19 -3.05 7.77 -7.08
N MET A 20 -2.95 6.65 -6.36
CA MET A 20 -3.18 5.31 -6.90
C MET A 20 -4.60 5.14 -7.44
N ALA A 21 -5.62 5.64 -6.73
CA ALA A 21 -7.00 5.62 -7.20
C ALA A 21 -7.15 6.34 -8.55
N VAL A 22 -6.59 7.54 -8.66
CA VAL A 22 -6.57 8.32 -9.92
C VAL A 22 -5.84 7.55 -11.01
N ALA A 23 -4.67 6.99 -10.71
CA ALA A 23 -3.89 6.23 -11.69
C ALA A 23 -4.67 5.02 -12.24
N HIS A 24 -5.31 4.22 -11.37
CA HIS A 24 -6.11 3.09 -11.81
C HIS A 24 -7.40 3.51 -12.55
N PHE A 25 -8.07 4.59 -12.11
CA PHE A 25 -9.30 5.05 -12.76
C PHE A 25 -9.06 5.54 -14.21
N PHE A 26 -7.96 6.25 -14.44
CA PHE A 26 -7.59 6.79 -15.75
C PHE A 26 -6.62 5.91 -16.55
N GLY A 27 -6.18 4.77 -16.01
CA GLY A 27 -5.24 3.86 -16.67
C GLY A 27 -3.81 4.41 -16.80
N LEU A 28 -3.38 5.27 -15.87
CA LEU A 28 -2.03 5.86 -15.85
C LEU A 28 -1.02 4.83 -15.32
N LYS A 29 -0.32 4.15 -16.22
CA LYS A 29 0.65 3.08 -15.92
C LYS A 29 2.00 3.60 -15.39
N VAL A 30 1.97 4.26 -14.24
CA VAL A 30 3.19 4.76 -13.56
C VAL A 30 3.67 3.70 -12.56
N PRO A 31 4.93 3.21 -12.63
CA PRO A 31 5.40 2.09 -11.80
C PRO A 31 5.24 2.23 -10.29
N ILE A 32 5.14 3.45 -9.74
CA ILE A 32 4.99 3.65 -8.29
C ILE A 32 3.51 3.65 -7.87
N LEU A 33 2.62 4.10 -8.76
CA LEU A 33 1.19 4.25 -8.48
C LEU A 33 0.34 3.09 -9.02
N PHE A 34 0.93 2.27 -9.89
CA PHE A 34 0.27 1.19 -10.59
C PHE A 34 1.09 -0.09 -10.38
N VAL A 35 0.65 -0.94 -9.46
CA VAL A 35 1.29 -2.23 -9.21
C VAL A 35 1.02 -3.13 -10.42
N TYR A 36 2.04 -3.85 -10.91
CA TYR A 36 1.98 -4.61 -12.17
C TYR A 36 1.70 -3.74 -13.42
N TYR A 37 2.21 -2.50 -13.44
CA TYR A 37 1.98 -1.50 -14.51
C TYR A 37 2.13 -1.99 -15.96
N ASP A 38 3.04 -2.93 -16.22
CA ASP A 38 3.38 -3.47 -17.54
C ASP A 38 2.76 -4.85 -17.83
N THR A 39 1.74 -5.23 -17.06
CA THR A 39 0.87 -6.38 -17.35
C THR A 39 -0.38 -5.94 -18.15
N PRO A 40 -1.11 -6.89 -18.79
CA PRO A 40 -2.33 -6.58 -19.53
C PRO A 40 -3.31 -5.76 -18.69
N PHE A 41 -3.82 -4.68 -19.28
CA PHE A 41 -4.72 -3.74 -18.62
C PHE A 41 -6.17 -4.14 -18.86
N TYR A 42 -6.94 -4.29 -17.78
CA TYR A 42 -8.35 -4.62 -17.83
C TYR A 42 -9.15 -3.46 -17.24
N ALA A 43 -9.60 -2.54 -18.09
CA ALA A 43 -10.20 -1.26 -17.70
C ALA A 43 -11.34 -1.36 -16.66
N TYR A 44 -12.13 -2.44 -16.70
CA TYR A 44 -13.17 -2.70 -15.70
C TYR A 44 -12.58 -3.05 -14.32
N GLN A 45 -11.58 -3.94 -14.28
CA GLN A 45 -10.92 -4.36 -13.04
C GLN A 45 -10.17 -3.21 -12.39
N ASP A 46 -9.48 -2.39 -13.19
CA ASP A 46 -8.77 -1.22 -12.68
C ASP A 46 -9.70 -0.18 -12.05
N LYS A 47 -10.91 0.01 -12.59
CA LYS A 47 -11.90 0.87 -11.94
C LYS A 47 -12.35 0.31 -10.59
N ILE A 48 -12.52 -1.01 -10.47
CA ILE A 48 -12.81 -1.64 -9.17
C ILE A 48 -11.67 -1.39 -8.19
N ILE A 49 -10.42 -1.57 -8.62
CA ILE A 49 -9.23 -1.30 -7.80
C ILE A 49 -9.23 0.17 -7.36
N ALA A 50 -9.49 1.11 -8.28
CA ALA A 50 -9.54 2.53 -7.97
C ALA A 50 -10.53 2.87 -6.83
N PHE A 51 -11.72 2.29 -6.85
CA PHE A 51 -12.68 2.48 -5.75
C PHE A 51 -12.28 1.74 -4.48
N ALA A 52 -11.72 0.53 -4.60
CA ALA A 52 -11.27 -0.25 -3.45
C ALA A 52 -10.13 0.46 -2.69
N VAL A 53 -9.15 1.05 -3.39
CA VAL A 53 -8.02 1.73 -2.73
C VAL A 53 -8.43 3.03 -2.03
N VAL A 54 -9.56 3.65 -2.38
CA VAL A 54 -10.11 4.78 -1.60
C VAL A 54 -10.45 4.35 -0.18
N THR A 55 -10.86 3.09 0.04
CA THR A 55 -11.10 2.57 1.40
C THR A 55 -9.81 2.53 2.24
N TYR A 56 -8.66 2.27 1.61
CA TYR A 56 -7.36 2.40 2.26
C TYR A 56 -7.07 3.85 2.63
N ALA A 57 -7.34 4.81 1.74
CA ALA A 57 -7.18 6.24 2.05
C ALA A 57 -8.03 6.64 3.26
N CYS A 58 -9.30 6.22 3.32
CA CYS A 58 -10.18 6.47 4.47
C CYS A 58 -9.65 5.82 5.76
N LEU A 59 -9.20 4.57 5.71
CA LEU A 59 -8.66 3.85 6.88
C LEU A 59 -7.38 4.53 7.41
N PHE A 60 -6.48 4.93 6.51
CA PHE A 60 -5.25 5.64 6.87
C PHE A 60 -5.56 7.03 7.45
N PHE A 61 -6.53 7.74 6.89
CA PHE A 61 -7.00 9.02 7.42
C PHE A 61 -7.57 8.84 8.84
N ALA A 62 -8.43 7.84 9.04
CA ALA A 62 -8.98 7.51 10.35
C ALA A 62 -7.86 7.17 11.36
N GLY A 63 -6.86 6.39 10.96
CA GLY A 63 -5.67 6.12 11.77
C GLY A 63 -4.86 7.37 12.13
N ALA A 64 -4.79 8.36 11.23
CA ALA A 64 -4.09 9.62 11.48
C ALA A 64 -4.84 10.52 12.49
N GLN A 65 -6.16 10.42 12.57
CA GLN A 65 -6.97 11.15 13.55
C GLN A 65 -7.12 10.39 14.88
N HIS A 66 -7.24 9.07 14.83
CA HIS A 66 -7.58 8.22 15.96
C HIS A 66 -6.55 7.10 16.13
N GLY A 67 -5.69 7.22 17.15
CA GLY A 67 -4.61 6.25 17.42
C GLY A 67 -5.11 4.81 17.63
N ALA A 68 -6.35 4.63 18.10
CA ALA A 68 -6.98 3.32 18.27
C ALA A 68 -7.19 2.55 16.95
N VAL A 69 -7.23 3.25 15.80
CA VAL A 69 -7.43 2.66 14.48
C VAL A 69 -6.11 2.21 13.83
N VAL A 70 -4.96 2.69 14.33
CA VAL A 70 -3.64 2.38 13.76
C VAL A 70 -3.36 0.87 13.66
N PRO A 71 -3.73 0.00 14.62
CA PRO A 71 -3.60 -1.45 14.44
C PRO A 71 -4.29 -1.99 13.18
N ALA A 72 -5.50 -1.51 12.87
CA ALA A 72 -6.21 -1.92 11.66
C ALA A 72 -5.50 -1.44 10.39
N VAL A 73 -4.95 -0.22 10.42
CA VAL A 73 -4.07 0.28 9.34
C VAL A 73 -2.88 -0.65 9.14
N LEU A 74 -2.18 -1.01 10.21
CA LEU A 74 -1.01 -1.89 10.13
C LEU A 74 -1.36 -3.28 9.60
N VAL A 75 -2.47 -3.88 10.06
CA VAL A 75 -2.96 -5.15 9.53
C VAL A 75 -3.24 -5.03 8.03
N SER A 76 -3.95 -3.98 7.61
CA SER A 76 -4.30 -3.79 6.19
C SER A 76 -3.07 -3.75 5.29
N ILE A 77 -2.05 -2.97 5.64
CA ILE A 77 -0.85 -2.83 4.81
C ILE A 77 0.03 -4.09 4.84
N TRP A 78 0.13 -4.78 5.98
CA TRP A 78 0.85 -6.05 6.05
C TRP A 78 0.17 -7.15 5.24
N VAL A 79 -1.17 -7.21 5.27
CA VAL A 79 -1.93 -8.11 4.39
C VAL A 79 -1.69 -7.77 2.92
N THR A 80 -1.62 -6.48 2.56
CA THR A 80 -1.23 -6.06 1.19
C THR A 80 0.15 -6.60 0.82
N VAL A 81 1.16 -6.45 1.68
CA VAL A 81 2.52 -6.95 1.43
C VAL A 81 2.53 -8.47 1.19
N LEU A 82 1.82 -9.23 2.03
CA LEU A 82 1.72 -10.68 1.89
C LEU A 82 0.97 -11.07 0.61
N GLY A 83 -0.13 -10.40 0.30
CA GLY A 83 -0.91 -10.61 -0.92
C GLY A 83 -0.09 -10.35 -2.18
N LEU A 84 0.65 -9.23 -2.23
CA LEU A 84 1.55 -8.93 -3.34
C LEU A 84 2.70 -9.93 -3.44
N GLY A 85 3.25 -10.37 -2.30
CA GLY A 85 4.24 -11.45 -2.27
C GLY A 85 3.70 -12.75 -2.87
N ALA A 86 2.47 -13.14 -2.52
CA ALA A 86 1.81 -14.32 -3.07
C ALA A 86 1.57 -14.20 -4.59
N VAL A 87 1.16 -13.03 -5.07
CA VAL A 87 1.00 -12.78 -6.52
C VAL A 87 2.34 -12.81 -7.24
N ASN A 88 3.40 -12.25 -6.66
CA ASN A 88 4.74 -12.21 -7.26
C ASN A 88 5.35 -13.62 -7.48
N VAL A 89 4.92 -14.62 -6.71
CA VAL A 89 5.34 -16.04 -6.88
C VAL A 89 4.33 -16.89 -7.63
N SER A 90 3.18 -16.33 -8.01
CA SER A 90 2.08 -17.09 -8.62
C SER A 90 2.41 -17.51 -10.06
N GLN A 91 1.93 -18.69 -10.45
CA GLN A 91 2.01 -19.19 -11.82
C GLN A 91 1.25 -18.26 -12.80
N ALA A 92 0.09 -17.73 -12.37
CA ALA A 92 -0.70 -16.81 -13.17
C ALA A 92 0.08 -15.56 -13.59
N LEU A 93 0.89 -14.98 -12.69
CA LEU A 93 1.76 -13.86 -13.06
C LEU A 93 2.87 -14.30 -14.03
N GLN A 94 3.46 -15.48 -13.82
CA GLN A 94 4.51 -15.99 -14.70
C GLN A 94 4.02 -16.21 -16.14
N GLU A 95 2.80 -16.72 -16.31
CA GLU A 95 2.15 -16.87 -17.61
C GLU A 95 2.02 -15.52 -18.32
N VAL A 96 1.56 -14.50 -17.60
CA VAL A 96 1.43 -13.12 -18.11
C VAL A 96 2.78 -12.50 -18.47
N LEU A 97 3.84 -12.83 -17.73
CA LEU A 97 5.18 -12.29 -17.97
C LEU A 97 5.90 -12.95 -19.13
N SER A 98 5.52 -14.18 -19.51
CA SER A 98 6.10 -14.92 -20.64
C SER A 98 7.64 -14.98 -20.56
N GLY A 99 8.18 -15.30 -19.38
CA GLY A 99 9.62 -15.39 -19.13
C GLY A 99 10.30 -14.09 -18.69
N ARG A 100 9.57 -12.96 -18.62
CA ARG A 100 10.10 -11.72 -18.01
C ARG A 100 10.25 -11.88 -16.49
N SER A 101 11.21 -11.15 -15.93
CA SER A 101 11.51 -11.20 -14.49
C SER A 101 10.42 -10.55 -13.63
N THR A 102 10.18 -11.09 -12.44
CA THR A 102 9.34 -10.50 -11.40
C THR A 102 10.07 -9.49 -10.50
N THR A 103 11.37 -9.24 -10.74
CA THR A 103 12.18 -8.30 -9.93
C THR A 103 11.53 -6.92 -9.75
N PRO A 104 10.95 -6.26 -10.79
CA PRO A 104 10.33 -4.95 -10.60
C PRO A 104 9.18 -4.97 -9.58
N TYR A 105 8.39 -6.04 -9.56
CA TYR A 105 7.27 -6.19 -8.62
C TYR A 105 7.74 -6.51 -7.21
N TRP A 106 8.86 -7.23 -7.06
CA TRP A 106 9.49 -7.42 -5.77
C TRP A 106 10.03 -6.12 -5.18
N ILE A 107 10.55 -5.22 -6.02
CA ILE A 107 10.96 -3.87 -5.58
C ILE A 107 9.73 -3.09 -5.08
N GLN A 108 8.61 -3.11 -5.80
CA GLN A 108 7.35 -2.48 -5.35
C GLN A 108 6.88 -3.04 -4.01
N THR A 109 6.83 -4.37 -3.87
CA THR A 109 6.44 -5.04 -2.62
C THR A 109 7.39 -4.69 -1.47
N ALA A 110 8.70 -4.62 -1.72
CA ALA A 110 9.70 -4.26 -0.73
C ALA A 110 9.57 -2.80 -0.26
N LEU A 111 9.23 -1.87 -1.16
CA LEU A 111 8.95 -0.47 -0.79
C LEU A 111 7.72 -0.35 0.11
N ILE A 112 6.64 -1.07 -0.21
CA ILE A 112 5.44 -1.11 0.63
C ILE A 112 5.75 -1.76 1.99
N ALA A 113 6.54 -2.84 2.00
CA ALA A 113 6.98 -3.50 3.24
C ALA A 113 7.86 -2.56 4.10
N GLY A 114 8.79 -1.83 3.49
CA GLY A 114 9.60 -0.83 4.18
C GLY A 114 8.74 0.26 4.82
N TYR A 115 7.72 0.73 4.11
CA TYR A 115 6.75 1.68 4.65
C TYR A 115 5.90 1.08 5.77
N ALA A 116 5.46 -0.19 5.66
CA ALA A 116 4.75 -0.89 6.73
C ALA A 116 5.60 -1.03 8.00
N ILE A 117 6.87 -1.43 7.86
CA ILE A 117 7.85 -1.50 8.97
C ILE A 117 8.01 -0.14 9.63
N TRP A 118 8.18 0.92 8.83
CA TRP A 118 8.28 2.28 9.32
C TRP A 118 7.08 2.67 10.20
N LEU A 119 5.86 2.43 9.71
CA LEU A 119 4.65 2.69 10.49
C LEU A 119 4.59 1.85 11.78
N THR A 120 4.94 0.57 11.71
CA THR A 120 4.98 -0.31 12.89
C THR A 120 5.96 0.20 13.95
N ILE A 121 7.18 0.62 13.55
CA ILE A 121 8.19 1.16 14.47
C ILE A 121 7.68 2.43 15.15
N PHE A 122 7.13 3.38 14.38
CA PHE A 122 6.66 4.65 14.95
C PHE A 122 5.38 4.50 15.76
N TYR A 123 4.53 3.51 15.44
CA TYR A 123 3.41 3.14 16.29
C TYR A 123 3.88 2.63 17.67
N GLY A 124 4.81 1.66 17.70
CA GLY A 124 5.39 1.16 18.95
C GLY A 124 6.02 2.28 19.78
N ARG A 125 6.84 3.13 19.15
CA ARG A 125 7.47 4.29 19.81
C ARG A 125 6.44 5.32 20.32
N SER A 126 5.34 5.53 19.59
CA SER A 126 4.29 6.47 20.02
C SER A 126 3.51 5.98 21.24
N ARG A 127 3.32 4.66 21.38
CA ARG A 127 2.68 4.05 22.56
C ARG A 127 3.57 4.14 23.79
N ALA A 128 4.87 3.86 23.64
CA ALA A 128 5.82 3.96 24.74
C ALA A 128 5.90 5.39 25.33
N GLN A 129 5.80 6.42 24.48
CA GLN A 129 5.78 7.84 24.89
C GLN A 129 4.50 8.27 25.61
N GLY A 130 3.39 7.51 25.51
CA GLY A 130 2.13 7.81 26.19
C GLY A 130 1.95 7.04 27.51
N ALA A 131 2.88 6.14 27.86
CA ALA A 131 2.86 5.35 29.08
C ALA A 131 3.81 5.91 30.17
N THR A 132 4.56 6.96 29.85
CA THR A 132 5.42 7.77 30.74
C THR A 132 4.76 9.11 30.99
#